data_AF-A0A954UWU5-F1
#
_entry.id   AF-A0A954UWU5-F1
#
_cell.length_a   1.000
_cell.length_b   1.000
_cell.length_c   1.000
_cell.angle_alpha   90.00
_cell.angle_beta   90.00
_cell.angle_gamma   90.00
#
_symmetry.space_group_name_H-M   'P 1'
#
loop_
_entity.id
_entity.type
_entity.pdbx_description
1 polymer ?
#
loop_
_entity_poly.entity_id
_entity_poly.type
_entity_poly.pdbx_seq_one_letter_code
_entity_poly.pdbx_strand_id
1 'polypeptide(L)'
;MAVRNSQSISSSRSKLTDSGSSRRAAQSRLRHMLLEQLEQRQLLAVGPQLIGIQPNSSDLLSSGDVRTQAPNELVFRFDDSQVIDAATLSGIRITSAGNDGSFGVSTAQSDFGSNGGANIQLSAVVPGQTWTVQVAHALLAASAPPAIAVTGSTIAITLNTNPSGQTTANALVSAINSSVALTGKLTAKLNGGLGTAPLGIAAANSYAPIAVNQSNDRILKPGAVLVGQSPNENEVTFRFAETLRDDNYRIEIFGFDDPSSGVVGLRNTLPTGIGDLFVPSVAGTRKDTVDFRLDLGPQVTAVVPQPVVRVGTGLQQQRDTVVVYFDTDKLLVENNSAGQPTARSVENPAFYQLIFTSDTVRNTDDTTFLPTSVKYNAATNTATLKFSGDLNDLMPSSAGPATFRLRIGTRETTPAAPTRSEGTANVITDLNTDGAVKLRLTSRAVGESAGGTQVIFQNTHSGTPTVSVAGNVVTVDMGRDNLTAAELLTLLRDSTAASNLFSASLEPGSISSTVVGNTNLAFSPLTLVGLGSSFDTASDL
;
A
#
# COMPACT_ATOMS: atom_id res chain seq x y z
N MET A 1 65.86 65.67 -73.43
CA MET A 1 67.10 64.96 -73.10
C MET A 1 66.78 64.05 -71.92
N ALA A 2 66.34 62.82 -72.19
CA ALA A 2 66.12 61.79 -71.19
C ALA A 2 66.38 60.44 -71.85
N VAL A 3 67.25 59.69 -71.19
CA VAL A 3 68.02 58.51 -71.58
C VAL A 3 67.11 57.27 -71.51
N ARG A 4 66.95 56.53 -72.63
CA ARG A 4 67.36 55.11 -72.89
C ARG A 4 66.79 54.07 -71.91
N ASN A 5 66.40 52.84 -72.28
CA ASN A 5 66.31 52.11 -73.56
C ASN A 5 65.71 50.71 -73.24
N SER A 6 65.05 50.11 -74.25
CA SER A 6 64.99 48.66 -74.59
C SER A 6 64.60 47.62 -73.51
N GLN A 7 63.43 46.99 -73.60
CA GLN A 7 63.10 45.80 -74.43
C GLN A 7 64.01 44.57 -74.23
N SER A 8 63.42 43.43 -73.84
CA SER A 8 63.40 42.24 -74.70
C SER A 8 62.42 41.17 -74.19
N ILE A 9 61.73 40.56 -75.15
CA ILE A 9 60.82 39.43 -75.07
C ILE A 9 61.65 38.15 -75.18
N SER A 10 61.35 37.09 -74.42
CA SER A 10 61.15 35.74 -75.00
C SER A 10 60.98 34.61 -73.96
N SER A 11 60.23 33.62 -74.44
CA SER A 11 60.36 32.18 -74.19
C SER A 11 59.51 31.55 -73.08
N SER A 12 58.42 30.97 -73.57
CA SER A 12 57.74 29.80 -73.05
C SER A 12 58.68 28.59 -72.94
N ARG A 13 58.65 27.89 -71.79
CA ARG A 13 58.88 26.44 -71.73
C ARG A 13 58.30 25.83 -70.45
N SER A 14 57.52 24.78 -70.67
CA SER A 14 56.86 23.91 -69.72
C SER A 14 57.77 23.32 -68.64
N LYS A 15 57.29 23.28 -67.40
CA LYS A 15 57.64 22.22 -66.45
C LYS A 15 56.36 21.55 -65.93
N LEU A 16 56.22 20.31 -66.35
CA LEU A 16 55.34 19.31 -65.78
C LEU A 16 55.70 19.05 -64.30
N THR A 17 54.73 18.46 -63.62
CA THR A 17 54.82 17.67 -62.38
C THR A 17 55.04 18.41 -61.06
N ASP A 18 53.94 18.66 -60.34
CA ASP A 18 53.84 18.31 -58.93
C ASP A 18 52.38 18.02 -58.53
N SER A 19 51.80 16.94 -59.07
CA SER A 19 50.47 16.44 -58.67
C SER A 19 50.50 15.52 -57.45
N GLY A 20 51.67 15.36 -56.82
CA GLY A 20 51.87 14.53 -55.63
C GLY A 20 51.77 15.33 -54.32
N SER A 21 52.31 16.56 -54.32
CA SER A 21 52.27 17.47 -53.18
C SER A 21 50.85 17.96 -52.85
N SER A 22 50.05 18.28 -53.88
CA SER A 22 48.68 18.78 -53.70
C SER A 22 47.72 17.73 -53.14
N ARG A 23 47.87 16.45 -53.50
CA ARG A 23 47.07 15.35 -52.93
C ARG A 23 47.43 15.06 -51.47
N ARG A 24 48.71 15.10 -51.09
CA ARG A 24 49.13 14.91 -49.68
C ARG A 24 48.73 16.09 -48.79
N ALA A 25 48.81 17.33 -49.29
CA ALA A 25 48.33 18.51 -48.56
C ALA A 25 46.79 18.55 -48.46
N ALA A 26 46.08 18.09 -49.49
CA ALA A 26 44.62 17.93 -49.42
C ALA A 26 44.22 16.81 -48.45
N GLN A 27 44.92 15.68 -48.43
CA GLN A 27 44.69 14.60 -47.46
C GLN A 27 45.07 14.99 -46.03
N SER A 28 46.12 15.79 -45.82
CA SER A 28 46.47 16.27 -44.48
C SER A 28 45.48 17.31 -44.00
N ARG A 29 44.99 18.22 -44.86
CA ARG A 29 43.91 19.17 -44.53
C ARG A 29 42.57 18.48 -44.29
N LEU A 30 42.25 17.43 -45.06
CA LEU A 30 41.08 16.58 -44.79
C LEU A 30 41.25 15.78 -43.50
N ARG A 31 42.42 15.20 -43.21
CA ARG A 31 42.68 14.56 -41.91
C ARG A 31 42.66 15.56 -40.77
N HIS A 32 43.12 16.79 -40.97
CA HIS A 32 43.09 17.83 -39.94
C HIS A 32 41.66 18.36 -39.73
N MET A 33 40.86 18.57 -40.80
CA MET A 33 39.43 18.89 -40.69
C MET A 33 38.61 17.70 -40.15
N LEU A 34 38.96 16.46 -40.48
CA LEU A 34 38.34 15.26 -39.90
C LEU A 34 38.75 15.06 -38.44
N LEU A 35 39.98 15.42 -38.05
CA LEU A 35 40.41 15.45 -36.64
C LEU A 35 39.74 16.61 -35.89
N GLU A 36 39.63 17.79 -36.48
CA GLU A 36 38.96 18.98 -35.91
C GLU A 36 37.44 18.75 -35.80
N GLN A 37 36.83 17.99 -36.73
CA GLN A 37 35.43 17.54 -36.63
C GLN A 37 35.22 16.30 -35.74
N LEU A 38 36.26 15.50 -35.46
CA LEU A 38 36.20 14.43 -34.47
C LEU A 38 36.49 14.95 -33.05
N GLU A 39 37.26 16.04 -32.91
CA GLU A 39 37.43 16.78 -31.65
C GLU A 39 36.20 17.65 -31.33
N GLN A 40 35.53 18.24 -32.33
CA GLN A 40 34.19 18.85 -32.16
C GLN A 40 33.04 17.83 -32.05
N ARG A 41 33.35 16.54 -32.09
CA ARG A 41 32.49 15.47 -31.56
C ARG A 41 33.03 14.91 -30.25
N GLN A 42 33.69 15.75 -29.42
CA GLN A 42 33.16 15.87 -28.06
C GLN A 42 31.65 16.07 -28.24
N LEU A 43 30.90 14.97 -28.12
CA LEU A 43 29.50 15.05 -27.73
C LEU A 43 29.44 16.16 -26.68
N LEU A 44 28.48 17.08 -26.82
CA LEU A 44 28.05 17.90 -25.71
C LEU A 44 27.92 16.95 -24.52
N ALA A 45 28.93 16.90 -23.63
CA ALA A 45 28.88 16.11 -22.42
C ALA A 45 27.91 16.89 -21.55
N VAL A 46 26.64 16.59 -21.76
CA VAL A 46 25.59 17.07 -20.89
C VAL A 46 25.75 16.21 -19.65
N GLY A 47 25.89 16.86 -18.49
CA GLY A 47 25.97 16.13 -17.25
C GLY A 47 24.71 15.28 -17.02
N PRO A 48 24.73 14.39 -16.01
CA PRO A 48 23.72 13.37 -15.86
C PRO A 48 22.31 13.96 -15.79
N GLN A 49 21.36 13.32 -16.45
CA GLN A 49 19.93 13.67 -16.44
C GLN A 49 19.13 12.54 -15.82
N LEU A 50 18.18 12.86 -14.93
CA LEU A 50 17.36 11.85 -14.28
C LEU A 50 16.34 11.28 -15.29
N ILE A 51 16.37 9.97 -15.50
CA ILE A 51 15.31 9.23 -16.22
C ILE A 51 14.17 8.89 -15.26
N GLY A 52 14.50 8.46 -14.04
CA GLY A 52 13.50 8.17 -13.03
C GLY A 52 14.04 7.52 -11.76
N ILE A 53 13.16 7.32 -10.79
CA ILE A 53 13.48 6.76 -9.48
C ILE A 53 12.58 5.53 -9.26
N GLN A 54 13.19 4.37 -9.05
CA GLN A 54 12.48 3.10 -8.91
C GLN A 54 12.57 2.59 -7.46
N PRO A 55 11.44 2.48 -6.74
CA PRO A 55 11.40 1.79 -5.46
C PRO A 55 11.44 0.27 -5.63
N ASN A 56 11.94 -0.46 -4.63
CA ASN A 56 11.95 -1.93 -4.64
C ASN A 56 10.57 -2.58 -4.36
N SER A 57 9.58 -1.80 -3.92
CA SER A 57 8.25 -2.25 -3.51
C SER A 57 7.14 -1.88 -4.51
N SER A 58 7.47 -1.27 -5.65
CA SER A 58 6.49 -0.52 -6.45
C SER A 58 6.99 -0.15 -7.84
N ASP A 59 6.10 0.38 -8.68
CA ASP A 59 6.43 1.03 -9.97
C ASP A 59 7.21 2.34 -9.80
N LEU A 60 7.74 2.88 -10.91
CA LEU A 60 8.49 4.14 -10.97
C LEU A 60 7.80 5.25 -10.16
N LEU A 61 8.59 5.98 -9.38
CA LEU A 61 8.15 7.07 -8.54
C LEU A 61 7.97 8.35 -9.36
N SER A 62 6.78 8.93 -9.28
CA SER A 62 6.45 10.24 -9.83
C SER A 62 6.20 11.25 -8.70
N SER A 63 6.42 12.53 -8.98
CA SER A 63 6.17 13.57 -7.98
C SER A 63 4.67 13.68 -7.67
N GLY A 64 4.31 13.65 -6.40
CA GLY A 64 2.95 13.64 -5.88
C GLY A 64 2.40 12.25 -5.56
N ASP A 65 3.16 11.18 -5.85
CA ASP A 65 2.71 9.81 -5.59
C ASP A 65 2.43 9.55 -4.10
N VAL A 66 1.39 8.75 -3.84
CA VAL A 66 1.09 8.21 -2.51
C VAL A 66 1.31 6.70 -2.54
N ARG A 67 2.14 6.18 -1.64
CA ARG A 67 2.50 4.76 -1.56
C ARG A 67 2.12 4.19 -0.19
N THR A 68 1.51 3.00 -0.19
CA THR A 68 1.08 2.33 1.05
C THR A 68 2.07 1.29 1.57
N GLN A 69 3.23 1.18 0.91
CA GLN A 69 4.31 0.29 1.31
C GLN A 69 5.63 1.07 1.30
N ALA A 70 6.33 1.03 2.43
CA ALA A 70 7.64 1.66 2.56
C ALA A 70 8.69 0.92 1.74
N PRO A 71 9.46 1.62 0.87
CA PRO A 71 10.58 1.00 0.19
C PRO A 71 11.77 0.83 1.13
N ASN A 72 12.55 -0.23 0.92
CA ASN A 72 13.85 -0.41 1.57
C ASN A 72 14.99 0.14 0.69
N GLU A 73 14.71 0.34 -0.60
CA GLU A 73 15.68 0.81 -1.58
C GLU A 73 15.02 1.73 -2.61
N LEU A 74 15.75 2.78 -3.02
CA LEU A 74 15.43 3.60 -4.18
C LEU A 74 16.59 3.55 -5.18
N VAL A 75 16.29 3.19 -6.42
CA VAL A 75 17.26 3.18 -7.53
C VAL A 75 17.01 4.39 -8.41
N PHE A 76 17.96 5.30 -8.45
CA PHE A 76 17.99 6.47 -9.32
C PHE A 76 18.64 6.07 -10.64
N ARG A 77 17.95 6.31 -11.75
CA ARG A 77 18.45 6.01 -13.09
C ARG A 77 18.73 7.30 -13.84
N PHE A 78 19.94 7.43 -14.34
CA PHE A 78 20.37 8.53 -15.19
C PHE A 78 20.46 8.08 -16.66
N ASP A 79 20.56 9.04 -17.57
CA ASP A 79 20.67 8.80 -19.00
C ASP A 79 21.79 7.82 -19.38
N ASP A 80 21.53 7.03 -20.42
CA ASP A 80 22.47 6.01 -20.89
C ASP A 80 23.79 6.66 -21.28
N SER A 81 24.92 6.03 -20.93
CA SER A 81 26.33 6.49 -21.07
C SER A 81 26.92 7.30 -19.91
N GLN A 82 26.17 7.61 -18.85
CA GLN A 82 26.74 8.25 -17.67
C GLN A 82 27.49 7.25 -16.77
N VAL A 83 28.62 7.69 -16.22
CA VAL A 83 29.32 7.03 -15.11
C VAL A 83 29.29 7.98 -13.94
N ILE A 84 28.49 7.68 -12.90
CA ILE A 84 28.28 8.61 -11.78
C ILE A 84 29.51 8.66 -10.86
N ASP A 85 29.91 9.86 -10.46
CA ASP A 85 31.00 10.04 -9.50
C ASP A 85 30.51 9.75 -8.07
N ALA A 86 31.00 8.65 -7.50
CA ALA A 86 30.68 8.21 -6.14
C ALA A 86 31.05 9.24 -5.05
N ALA A 87 31.99 10.18 -5.32
CA ALA A 87 32.32 11.25 -4.39
C ALA A 87 31.25 12.35 -4.31
N THR A 88 30.31 12.39 -5.26
CA THR A 88 29.29 13.44 -5.38
C THR A 88 27.88 13.01 -5.01
N LEU A 89 27.71 11.80 -4.44
CA LEU A 89 26.40 11.24 -4.10
C LEU A 89 25.64 12.03 -3.03
N SER A 90 26.33 12.89 -2.26
CA SER A 90 25.69 13.87 -1.36
C SER A 90 24.86 14.92 -2.11
N GLY A 91 25.01 15.01 -3.44
CA GLY A 91 24.17 15.80 -4.33
C GLY A 91 22.77 15.25 -4.52
N ILE A 92 22.48 14.04 -4.03
CA ILE A 92 21.13 13.52 -3.88
C ILE A 92 20.76 13.58 -2.39
N ARG A 93 19.71 14.31 -2.05
CA ARG A 93 19.22 14.48 -0.69
C ARG A 93 17.79 13.98 -0.58
N ILE A 94 17.53 13.18 0.44
CA ILE A 94 16.17 12.78 0.80
C ILE A 94 15.85 13.40 2.14
N THR A 95 14.73 14.11 2.21
CA THR A 95 14.25 14.78 3.42
C THR A 95 12.85 14.26 3.73
N SER A 96 12.58 13.87 4.97
CA SER A 96 11.20 13.64 5.44
C SER A 96 10.68 14.90 6.10
N ALA A 97 9.38 15.19 5.99
CA ALA A 97 8.76 16.38 6.57
C ALA A 97 8.64 16.29 8.11
N GLY A 98 8.89 15.13 8.70
CA GLY A 98 8.80 14.91 10.13
C GLY A 98 7.37 14.94 10.64
N ASN A 99 6.43 14.40 9.86
CA ASN A 99 5.01 14.21 10.20
C ASN A 99 4.20 15.52 10.38
N ASP A 100 4.75 16.64 9.93
CA ASP A 100 4.04 17.92 9.88
C ASP A 100 3.50 18.23 8.47
N GLY A 101 3.87 17.37 7.51
CA GLY A 101 3.41 17.39 6.14
C GLY A 101 3.98 18.51 5.26
N SER A 102 4.89 19.35 5.77
CA SER A 102 5.37 20.53 5.07
C SER A 102 6.89 20.68 5.17
N PHE A 103 7.57 20.86 4.04
CA PHE A 103 9.02 21.02 4.03
C PHE A 103 9.47 22.47 4.27
N GLY A 104 10.46 22.65 5.14
CA GLY A 104 11.21 23.88 5.35
C GLY A 104 10.41 25.01 6.00
N VAL A 105 9.18 24.74 6.44
CA VAL A 105 8.35 25.71 7.16
C VAL A 105 8.51 25.54 8.66
N SER A 106 8.46 26.63 9.40
CA SER A 106 8.41 26.54 10.86
C SER A 106 7.01 26.12 11.28
N THR A 107 6.92 25.13 12.16
CA THR A 107 5.68 24.63 12.72
C THR A 107 5.73 24.66 14.25
N ALA A 108 4.56 24.51 14.86
CA ALA A 108 4.38 24.19 16.27
C ALA A 108 3.10 23.37 16.45
N GLN A 109 3.06 22.53 17.48
CA GLN A 109 1.83 21.86 17.89
C GLN A 109 1.42 22.33 19.29
N SER A 110 0.13 22.48 19.52
CA SER A 110 -0.43 22.77 20.84
C SER A 110 -1.82 22.19 20.95
N ASP A 111 -2.20 21.75 22.15
CA ASP A 111 -3.57 21.37 22.48
C ASP A 111 -4.43 22.59 22.87
N PHE A 112 -3.82 23.78 22.93
CA PHE A 112 -4.43 25.04 23.38
C PHE A 112 -5.13 24.92 24.74
N GLY A 113 -4.60 24.09 25.63
CA GLY A 113 -5.14 23.87 26.96
C GLY A 113 -6.42 23.03 26.98
N SER A 114 -6.63 22.16 25.99
CA SER A 114 -7.75 21.21 25.97
C SER A 114 -7.51 19.95 26.83
N ASN A 115 -6.36 19.85 27.50
CA ASN A 115 -5.93 18.66 28.26
C ASN A 115 -5.84 17.41 27.35
N GLY A 116 -5.30 17.57 26.14
CA GLY A 116 -5.14 16.50 25.15
C GLY A 116 -6.39 16.15 24.34
N GLY A 117 -7.51 16.89 24.51
CA GLY A 117 -8.74 16.70 23.73
C GLY A 117 -8.61 17.08 22.25
N ALA A 118 -7.64 17.93 21.90
CA ALA A 118 -7.25 18.28 20.55
C ALA A 118 -5.72 18.43 20.43
N ASN A 119 -5.19 18.26 19.23
CA ASN A 119 -3.83 18.66 18.87
C ASN A 119 -3.94 19.49 17.58
N ILE A 120 -3.56 20.77 17.66
CA ILE A 120 -3.61 21.71 16.53
C ILE A 120 -2.18 22.01 16.12
N GLN A 121 -1.91 21.81 14.84
CA GLN A 121 -0.66 22.22 14.20
C GLN A 121 -0.82 23.62 13.63
N LEU A 122 0.17 24.47 13.93
CA LEU A 122 0.38 25.77 13.33
C LEU A 122 1.55 25.68 12.36
N SER A 123 1.40 26.20 11.15
CA SER A 123 2.45 26.18 10.14
C SER A 123 2.66 27.57 9.55
N ALA A 124 3.91 28.03 9.52
CA ALA A 124 4.28 29.20 8.75
C ALA A 124 4.00 28.94 7.27
N VAL A 125 3.59 29.97 6.53
CA VAL A 125 3.36 29.83 5.08
C VAL A 125 4.66 29.99 4.29
N VAL A 126 5.60 30.80 4.80
CA VAL A 126 6.88 31.05 4.14
C VAL A 126 7.97 30.20 4.80
N PRO A 127 8.71 29.39 4.01
CA PRO A 127 9.84 28.62 4.52
C PRO A 127 10.85 29.50 5.28
N GLY A 128 11.36 29.00 6.41
CA GLY A 128 12.30 29.71 7.29
C GLY A 128 11.70 30.88 8.10
N GLN A 129 10.44 31.26 7.90
CA GLN A 129 9.79 32.29 8.73
C GLN A 129 9.35 31.70 10.07
N THR A 130 9.59 32.44 11.17
CA THR A 130 9.20 32.04 12.53
C THR A 130 8.17 32.98 13.14
N TRP A 131 7.29 32.46 14.00
CA TRP A 131 6.26 33.25 14.71
C TRP A 131 6.24 32.95 16.21
N THR A 132 5.81 33.91 17.01
CA THR A 132 5.44 33.70 18.42
C THR A 132 3.94 33.89 18.59
N VAL A 133 3.23 32.87 19.04
CA VAL A 133 1.79 32.94 19.31
C VAL A 133 1.57 33.14 20.80
N GLN A 134 1.03 34.29 21.18
CA GLN A 134 0.58 34.57 22.53
C GLN A 134 -0.90 34.23 22.65
N VAL A 135 -1.27 33.52 23.71
CA VAL A 135 -2.66 33.13 23.95
C VAL A 135 -3.15 33.78 25.24
N ALA A 136 -4.29 34.46 25.15
CA ALA A 136 -5.03 35.02 26.27
C ALA A 136 -6.43 34.42 26.33
N HIS A 137 -7.08 34.52 27.48
CA HIS A 137 -8.46 34.08 27.69
C HIS A 137 -9.33 35.28 28.03
N ALA A 138 -10.54 35.32 27.48
CA ALA A 138 -11.52 36.33 27.84
C ALA A 138 -12.93 35.76 27.79
N LEU A 139 -13.80 36.26 28.67
CA LEU A 139 -15.23 36.03 28.58
C LEU A 139 -15.80 36.96 27.49
N LEU A 140 -16.05 36.42 26.30
CA LEU A 140 -16.66 37.15 25.18
C LEU A 140 -18.14 36.79 25.05
N ALA A 141 -18.87 37.46 24.15
CA ALA A 141 -20.23 37.05 23.81
C ALA A 141 -20.26 35.59 23.32
N ALA A 142 -21.35 34.85 23.57
CA ALA A 142 -21.41 33.42 23.26
C ALA A 142 -21.15 33.08 21.77
N SER A 143 -21.50 33.99 20.86
CA SER A 143 -21.25 33.82 19.41
C SER A 143 -19.96 34.49 18.93
N ALA A 144 -19.17 35.09 19.82
CA ALA A 144 -17.93 35.76 19.43
C ALA A 144 -16.85 34.73 19.06
N PRO A 145 -16.22 34.83 17.87
CA PRO A 145 -15.07 34.01 17.53
C PRO A 145 -13.85 34.39 18.38
N PRO A 146 -12.82 33.53 18.45
CA PRO A 146 -11.57 33.93 19.06
C PRO A 146 -10.98 35.15 18.33
N ALA A 147 -10.46 36.13 19.08
CA ALA A 147 -9.88 37.34 18.50
C ALA A 147 -8.43 37.08 18.08
N ILE A 148 -8.03 37.60 16.92
CA ILE A 148 -6.68 37.45 16.37
C ILE A 148 -6.12 38.82 16.01
N ALA A 149 -4.90 39.12 16.46
CA ALA A 149 -4.14 40.30 16.08
C ALA A 149 -2.68 39.92 15.75
N VAL A 150 -2.04 40.70 14.88
CA VAL A 150 -0.67 40.46 14.43
C VAL A 150 0.16 41.73 14.57
N THR A 151 1.29 41.64 15.28
CA THR A 151 2.24 42.75 15.45
C THR A 151 3.65 42.22 15.24
N GLY A 152 4.31 42.64 14.16
CA GLY A 152 5.63 42.09 13.80
C GLY A 152 5.56 40.58 13.56
N SER A 153 6.36 39.82 14.31
CA SER A 153 6.37 38.34 14.30
C SER A 153 5.54 37.72 15.45
N THR A 154 4.73 38.51 16.14
CA THR A 154 3.86 38.06 17.23
C THR A 154 2.42 38.01 16.79
N ILE A 155 1.75 36.89 17.06
CA ILE A 155 0.32 36.69 16.83
C ILE A 155 -0.35 36.56 18.20
N ALA A 156 -1.26 37.48 18.51
CA ALA A 156 -2.05 37.41 19.72
C ALA A 156 -3.39 36.73 19.41
N ILE A 157 -3.72 35.68 20.16
CA ILE A 157 -4.99 34.94 20.07
C ILE A 157 -5.70 35.06 21.42
N THR A 158 -6.96 35.50 21.41
CA THR A 158 -7.81 35.48 22.61
C THR A 158 -8.88 34.42 22.46
N LEU A 159 -8.82 33.37 23.27
CA LEU A 159 -9.84 32.31 23.31
C LEU A 159 -11.05 32.76 24.14
N ASN A 160 -12.24 32.43 23.68
CA ASN A 160 -13.50 32.70 24.38
C ASN A 160 -13.75 31.62 25.44
N THR A 161 -13.87 32.04 26.71
CA THR A 161 -14.16 31.15 27.85
C THR A 161 -15.63 31.16 28.27
N ASN A 162 -16.53 31.73 27.45
CA ASN A 162 -17.97 31.70 27.72
C ASN A 162 -18.49 30.25 27.73
N PRO A 163 -19.09 29.74 28.81
CA PRO A 163 -19.58 28.36 28.87
C PRO A 163 -20.60 27.99 27.79
N SER A 164 -21.36 28.97 27.30
CA SER A 164 -22.35 28.79 26.22
C SER A 164 -21.79 29.00 24.81
N GLY A 165 -20.48 29.27 24.69
CA GLY A 165 -19.83 29.72 23.46
C GLY A 165 -18.31 29.54 23.47
N GLN A 166 -17.82 28.52 24.17
CA GLN A 166 -16.39 28.33 24.37
C GLN A 166 -15.71 28.05 23.03
N THR A 167 -14.51 28.60 22.82
CA THR A 167 -13.77 28.32 21.59
C THR A 167 -13.44 26.83 21.49
N THR A 168 -13.87 26.20 20.41
CA THR A 168 -13.52 24.80 20.08
C THR A 168 -12.33 24.73 19.13
N ALA A 169 -11.72 23.56 19.01
CA ALA A 169 -10.60 23.32 18.10
C ALA A 169 -10.91 23.72 16.65
N ASN A 170 -12.05 23.31 16.10
CA ASN A 170 -12.49 23.68 14.75
C ASN A 170 -12.77 25.18 14.63
N ALA A 171 -13.31 25.82 15.67
CA ALA A 171 -13.56 27.25 15.66
C ALA A 171 -12.25 28.05 15.59
N LEU A 172 -11.21 27.62 16.33
CA LEU A 172 -9.89 28.24 16.26
C LEU A 172 -9.21 28.01 14.91
N VAL A 173 -9.19 26.76 14.41
CA VAL A 173 -8.62 26.43 13.10
C VAL A 173 -9.28 27.27 12.00
N SER A 174 -10.61 27.37 12.03
CA SER A 174 -11.37 28.18 11.07
C SER A 174 -11.04 29.67 11.21
N ALA A 175 -10.94 30.19 12.43
CA ALA A 175 -10.60 31.60 12.68
C ALA A 175 -9.19 31.96 12.18
N ILE A 176 -8.21 31.08 12.36
CA ILE A 176 -6.85 31.29 11.84
C ILE A 176 -6.86 31.29 10.30
N ASN A 177 -7.45 30.26 9.70
CA ASN A 177 -7.40 30.08 8.24
C ASN A 177 -8.26 31.08 7.46
N SER A 178 -9.27 31.68 8.09
CA SER A 178 -10.10 32.74 7.49
C SER A 178 -9.64 34.16 7.84
N SER A 179 -8.58 34.30 8.66
CA SER A 179 -8.09 35.61 9.08
C SER A 179 -7.35 36.33 7.95
N VAL A 180 -7.86 37.49 7.55
CA VAL A 180 -7.20 38.39 6.61
C VAL A 180 -5.82 38.83 7.11
N ALA A 181 -5.63 38.93 8.43
CA ALA A 181 -4.36 39.33 9.03
C ALA A 181 -3.28 38.24 8.95
N LEU A 182 -3.68 36.97 8.79
CA LEU A 182 -2.78 35.81 8.73
C LEU A 182 -2.61 35.23 7.32
N THR A 183 -3.28 35.80 6.32
CA THR A 183 -3.14 35.38 4.92
C THR A 183 -1.67 35.46 4.48
N GLY A 184 -1.12 34.34 4.00
CA GLY A 184 0.29 34.25 3.59
C GLY A 184 1.30 34.23 4.74
N LYS A 185 0.85 34.08 6.00
CA LYS A 185 1.71 34.14 7.19
C LYS A 185 1.68 32.85 8.01
N LEU A 186 0.49 32.44 8.44
CA LEU A 186 0.29 31.27 9.30
C LEU A 186 -1.00 30.55 8.91
N THR A 187 -0.97 29.23 8.83
CA THR A 187 -2.14 28.36 8.72
C THR A 187 -2.25 27.46 9.95
N ALA A 188 -3.45 26.94 10.19
CA ALA A 188 -3.71 25.97 11.23
C ALA A 188 -4.42 24.73 10.67
N LYS A 189 -4.14 23.57 11.24
CA LYS A 189 -4.84 22.33 10.95
C LYS A 189 -5.07 21.56 12.24
N LEU A 190 -6.24 20.93 12.37
CA LEU A 190 -6.45 19.93 13.41
C LEU A 190 -5.60 18.71 13.05
N ASN A 191 -4.54 18.47 13.81
CA ASN A 191 -3.64 17.34 13.60
C ASN A 191 -4.23 16.07 14.24
N GLY A 192 -4.94 16.19 15.37
CA GLY A 192 -5.62 15.06 16.03
C GLY A 192 -6.62 15.47 17.11
N GLY A 193 -7.39 14.50 17.61
CA GLY A 193 -8.43 14.71 18.63
C GLY A 193 -9.76 15.23 18.05
N LEU A 194 -10.63 15.77 18.91
CA LEU A 194 -11.97 16.21 18.53
C LEU A 194 -11.98 17.66 18.05
N GLY A 195 -12.53 17.90 16.87
CA GLY A 195 -12.77 19.27 16.38
C GLY A 195 -13.71 20.09 17.27
N THR A 196 -14.57 19.43 18.05
CA THR A 196 -15.46 20.05 19.03
C THR A 196 -14.85 20.22 20.41
N ALA A 197 -13.62 19.74 20.65
CA ALA A 197 -12.97 19.85 21.95
C ALA A 197 -12.88 21.33 22.39
N PRO A 198 -13.36 21.67 23.61
CA PRO A 198 -13.20 23.01 24.14
C PRO A 198 -11.73 23.31 24.42
N LEU A 199 -11.29 24.51 24.03
CA LEU A 199 -9.94 25.02 24.27
C LEU A 199 -9.92 25.96 25.48
N GLY A 200 -8.73 26.21 26.03
CA GLY A 200 -8.55 27.12 27.16
C GLY A 200 -9.11 26.59 28.49
N ILE A 201 -9.16 25.27 28.68
CA ILE A 201 -9.54 24.65 29.97
C ILE A 201 -8.38 24.80 30.96
N ALA A 202 -7.15 24.53 30.52
CA ALA A 202 -5.94 24.79 31.29
C ALA A 202 -5.55 26.28 31.21
N ALA A 203 -4.87 26.77 32.25
CA ALA A 203 -4.39 28.15 32.32
C ALA A 203 -3.42 28.46 31.15
N ALA A 204 -3.53 29.64 30.54
CA ALA A 204 -2.75 29.99 29.33
C ALA A 204 -1.23 29.87 29.53
N ASN A 205 -0.72 30.19 30.71
CA ASN A 205 0.70 30.09 31.05
C ASN A 205 1.27 28.65 31.06
N SER A 206 0.40 27.64 31.01
CA SER A 206 0.83 26.22 30.92
C SER A 206 1.20 25.79 29.50
N TYR A 207 0.81 26.54 28.47
CA TYR A 207 1.04 26.18 27.07
C TYR A 207 1.40 27.36 26.14
N ALA A 208 1.32 28.61 26.61
CA ALA A 208 1.68 29.81 25.87
C ALA A 208 2.86 30.55 26.54
N PRO A 209 3.72 31.24 25.76
CA PRO A 209 3.65 31.43 24.31
C PRO A 209 4.01 30.16 23.53
N ILE A 210 3.39 29.99 22.36
CA ILE A 210 3.70 28.90 21.43
C ILE A 210 4.68 29.44 20.40
N ALA A 211 5.89 28.89 20.36
CA ALA A 211 6.92 29.27 19.39
C ALA A 211 6.79 28.42 18.12
N VAL A 212 6.43 29.06 17.00
CA VAL A 212 6.40 28.48 15.66
C VAL A 212 7.77 28.69 15.03
N ASN A 213 8.73 27.86 15.42
CA ASN A 213 10.14 27.99 15.06
C ASN A 213 10.87 26.65 14.89
N GLN A 214 10.13 25.55 14.89
CA GLN A 214 10.68 24.22 14.70
C GLN A 214 10.42 23.80 13.26
N SER A 215 11.42 23.30 12.55
CA SER A 215 11.19 22.52 11.33
C SER A 215 11.33 21.06 11.74
N ASN A 216 10.35 20.24 11.37
CA ASN A 216 10.42 18.81 11.63
C ASN A 216 11.17 18.06 10.51
N ASP A 217 11.60 18.79 9.47
CA ASP A 217 12.37 18.24 8.37
C ASP A 217 13.59 17.49 8.86
N ARG A 218 13.70 16.23 8.44
CA ARG A 218 14.83 15.37 8.74
C ARG A 218 15.49 14.95 7.45
N ILE A 219 16.76 15.29 7.28
CA ILE A 219 17.57 14.72 6.20
C ILE A 219 17.81 13.25 6.53
N LEU A 220 17.35 12.37 5.65
CA LEU A 220 17.57 10.94 5.76
C LEU A 220 19.01 10.61 5.40
N LYS A 221 19.64 9.80 6.26
CA LYS A 221 20.92 9.18 5.96
C LYS A 221 20.67 7.73 5.58
N PRO A 222 20.88 7.35 4.31
CA PRO A 222 20.79 5.96 3.89
C PRO A 222 21.82 5.10 4.64
N GLY A 223 21.52 3.82 4.81
CA GLY A 223 22.46 2.84 5.36
C GLY A 223 23.59 2.55 4.39
N ALA A 224 23.31 2.56 3.08
CA ALA A 224 24.31 2.50 2.03
C ALA A 224 23.87 3.33 0.82
N VAL A 225 24.85 3.91 0.12
CA VAL A 225 24.66 4.51 -1.20
C VAL A 225 25.66 3.87 -2.14
N LEU A 226 25.17 3.30 -3.24
CA LEU A 226 25.96 2.50 -4.18
C LEU A 226 25.82 3.08 -5.59
N VAL A 227 26.92 3.09 -6.35
CA VAL A 227 26.87 3.28 -7.80
C VAL A 227 26.85 1.90 -8.45
N GLY A 228 26.00 1.72 -9.47
CA GLY A 228 25.93 0.49 -10.24
C GLY A 228 27.29 0.13 -10.86
N GLN A 229 27.48 -1.16 -11.13
CA GLN A 229 28.68 -1.66 -11.78
C GLN A 229 28.43 -1.80 -13.29
N SER A 230 29.50 -1.80 -14.07
CA SER A 230 29.40 -1.91 -15.53
C SER A 230 28.51 -3.09 -15.95
N PRO A 231 27.49 -2.87 -16.82
CA PRO A 231 27.24 -1.67 -17.62
C PRO A 231 26.31 -0.59 -16.99
N ASN A 232 25.85 -0.77 -15.75
CA ASN A 232 24.84 0.08 -15.09
C ASN A 232 25.45 1.20 -14.23
N GLU A 233 26.56 1.79 -14.68
CA GLU A 233 27.27 2.86 -13.94
C GLU A 233 26.49 4.18 -13.90
N ASN A 234 25.37 4.23 -14.61
CA ASN A 234 24.35 5.30 -14.60
C ASN A 234 23.26 5.09 -13.54
N GLU A 235 23.36 4.06 -12.70
CA GLU A 235 22.42 3.83 -11.60
C GLU A 235 23.04 4.20 -10.24
N VAL A 236 22.26 4.87 -9.40
CA VAL A 236 22.61 5.11 -7.98
C VAL A 236 21.55 4.48 -7.11
N THR A 237 21.96 3.63 -6.18
CA THR A 237 21.07 2.91 -5.28
C THR A 237 21.21 3.42 -3.85
N PHE A 238 20.11 3.91 -3.30
CA PHE A 238 19.97 4.28 -1.90
C PHE A 238 19.32 3.13 -1.14
N ARG A 239 20.04 2.50 -0.21
CA ARG A 239 19.49 1.48 0.71
C ARG A 239 19.31 2.08 2.08
N PHE A 240 18.10 1.99 2.63
CA PHE A 240 17.81 2.51 3.96
C PHE A 240 18.25 1.52 5.05
N ALA A 241 18.79 2.05 6.15
CA ALA A 241 19.17 1.24 7.30
C ALA A 241 17.94 0.75 8.10
N GLU A 242 16.83 1.47 7.98
CA GLU A 242 15.57 1.21 8.64
C GLU A 242 14.44 1.46 7.64
N THR A 243 13.30 0.79 7.82
CA THR A 243 12.10 1.03 7.03
C THR A 243 11.68 2.49 7.14
N LEU A 244 11.38 3.12 6.01
CA LEU A 244 10.84 4.48 5.98
C LEU A 244 9.47 4.51 6.70
N ARG A 245 9.22 5.57 7.47
CA ARG A 245 7.96 5.76 8.21
C ARG A 245 6.88 6.40 7.32
N ASP A 246 5.63 6.38 7.78
CA ASP A 246 4.57 7.24 7.23
C ASP A 246 5.05 8.69 7.34
N ASP A 247 5.16 9.38 6.20
CA ASP A 247 5.55 10.79 6.13
C ASP A 247 5.42 11.29 4.68
N ASN A 248 5.55 12.61 4.50
CA ASN A 248 5.91 13.20 3.22
C ASN A 248 7.44 13.19 3.07
N TYR A 249 7.91 12.75 1.90
CA TYR A 249 9.33 12.72 1.55
C TYR A 249 9.58 13.60 0.33
N ARG A 250 10.71 14.30 0.36
CA ARG A 250 11.23 15.12 -0.73
C ARG A 250 12.60 14.61 -1.11
N ILE A 251 12.76 14.29 -2.39
CA ILE A 251 14.02 13.94 -3.01
C ILE A 251 14.50 15.17 -3.79
N GLU A 252 15.74 15.59 -3.56
CA GLU A 252 16.38 16.69 -4.26
C GLU A 252 17.66 16.19 -4.93
N ILE A 253 17.85 16.56 -6.19
CA ILE A 253 19.07 16.23 -6.94
C ILE A 253 19.69 17.55 -7.39
N PHE A 254 20.82 17.91 -6.81
CA PHE A 254 21.45 19.21 -6.98
C PHE A 254 22.38 19.23 -8.21
N GLY A 255 22.11 20.15 -9.14
CA GLY A 255 22.96 20.48 -10.28
C GLY A 255 23.86 21.69 -10.03
N PHE A 256 24.25 21.94 -8.78
CA PHE A 256 25.14 23.04 -8.40
C PHE A 256 25.91 22.76 -7.11
N ASP A 257 27.02 23.46 -6.95
CA ASP A 257 27.75 23.54 -5.68
C ASP A 257 27.40 24.83 -4.93
N ASP A 258 27.21 24.72 -3.62
CA ASP A 258 27.14 25.84 -2.69
C ASP A 258 27.76 25.41 -1.35
N PRO A 259 29.07 25.59 -1.18
CA PRO A 259 29.77 25.21 0.05
C PRO A 259 29.24 25.94 1.29
N SER A 260 28.65 27.12 1.14
CA SER A 260 28.13 27.91 2.26
C SER A 260 26.89 27.29 2.90
N SER A 261 26.11 26.55 2.10
CA SER A 261 24.95 25.77 2.55
C SER A 261 25.24 24.26 2.65
N GLY A 262 26.49 23.85 2.43
CA GLY A 262 26.92 22.44 2.45
C GLY A 262 26.37 21.61 1.30
N VAL A 263 26.08 22.23 0.15
CA VAL A 263 25.61 21.54 -1.06
C VAL A 263 26.78 21.26 -1.99
N VAL A 264 26.94 20.00 -2.36
CA VAL A 264 27.83 19.52 -3.42
C VAL A 264 26.94 18.90 -4.49
N GLY A 265 27.02 19.39 -5.73
CA GLY A 265 26.18 18.91 -6.82
C GLY A 265 26.59 17.52 -7.31
N LEU A 266 25.61 16.73 -7.76
CA LEU A 266 25.86 15.42 -8.36
C LEU A 266 26.60 15.58 -9.68
N ARG A 267 27.59 14.73 -9.96
CA ARG A 267 28.38 14.76 -11.19
C ARG A 267 28.53 13.37 -11.81
N ASN A 268 28.79 13.36 -13.12
CA ASN A 268 29.42 12.21 -13.74
C ASN A 268 30.95 12.24 -13.52
N THR A 269 31.63 11.19 -13.98
CA THR A 269 33.08 11.16 -14.11
C THR A 269 33.48 11.51 -15.54
N LEU A 270 34.61 12.18 -15.69
CA LEU A 270 35.27 12.38 -16.98
C LEU A 270 36.63 11.66 -16.97
N PRO A 271 37.14 11.22 -18.14
CA PRO A 271 38.46 10.60 -18.22
C PRO A 271 39.59 11.46 -17.66
N THR A 272 39.42 12.78 -17.70
CA THR A 272 40.34 13.76 -17.11
C THR A 272 39.55 14.97 -16.58
N GLY A 273 39.86 15.42 -15.35
CA GLY A 273 39.27 16.62 -14.77
C GLY A 273 38.04 16.35 -13.89
N ILE A 274 37.34 17.42 -13.51
CA ILE A 274 36.09 17.35 -12.75
C ILE A 274 34.95 17.11 -13.75
N GLY A 275 34.07 16.17 -13.45
CA GLY A 275 32.93 15.88 -14.33
C GLY A 275 31.85 16.95 -14.35
N ASP A 276 30.91 16.81 -15.28
CA ASP A 276 29.82 17.75 -15.49
C ASP A 276 28.75 17.61 -14.40
N LEU A 277 28.17 18.74 -14.01
CA LEU A 277 27.07 18.77 -13.05
C LEU A 277 25.80 18.16 -13.63
N PHE A 278 25.03 17.53 -12.76
CA PHE A 278 23.66 17.13 -13.03
C PHE A 278 22.88 18.25 -13.70
N VAL A 279 22.13 17.89 -14.74
CA VAL A 279 21.30 18.81 -15.51
C VAL A 279 19.84 18.60 -15.11
N PRO A 280 19.22 19.57 -14.41
CA PRO A 280 17.82 19.49 -14.03
C PRO A 280 16.89 19.33 -15.23
N SER A 281 15.83 18.55 -15.06
CA SER A 281 14.80 18.32 -16.09
C SER A 281 14.06 19.60 -16.49
N VAL A 282 13.96 20.58 -15.59
CA VAL A 282 13.34 21.88 -15.85
C VAL A 282 14.41 22.94 -16.13
N ALA A 283 14.41 23.49 -17.35
CA ALA A 283 15.35 24.53 -17.74
C ALA A 283 15.26 25.77 -16.82
N GLY A 284 16.42 26.26 -16.38
CA GLY A 284 16.54 27.43 -15.51
C GLY A 284 16.44 27.15 -14.01
N THR A 285 16.15 25.91 -13.60
CA THR A 285 16.31 25.49 -12.21
C THR A 285 17.74 25.01 -11.97
N ARG A 286 18.11 24.88 -10.68
CA ARG A 286 19.42 24.35 -10.28
C ARG A 286 19.33 22.93 -9.69
N LYS A 287 18.13 22.38 -9.55
CA LYS A 287 17.90 21.06 -8.96
C LYS A 287 16.59 20.48 -9.47
N ASP A 288 16.51 19.16 -9.44
CA ASP A 288 15.24 18.45 -9.54
C ASP A 288 14.68 18.17 -8.15
N THR A 289 13.35 18.08 -8.07
CA THR A 289 12.63 17.79 -6.84
C THR A 289 11.53 16.80 -7.14
N VAL A 290 11.51 15.69 -6.40
CA VAL A 290 10.47 14.67 -6.48
C VAL A 290 9.89 14.49 -5.08
N ASP A 291 8.62 14.86 -4.92
CA ASP A 291 7.90 14.69 -3.66
C ASP A 291 7.04 13.44 -3.70
N PHE A 292 6.96 12.67 -2.61
CA PHE A 292 6.04 11.54 -2.49
C PHE A 292 5.59 11.36 -1.05
N ARG A 293 4.45 10.70 -0.85
CA ARG A 293 3.89 10.38 0.47
C ARG A 293 3.97 8.88 0.71
N LEU A 294 4.45 8.49 1.88
CA LEU A 294 4.18 7.16 2.42
C LEU A 294 2.96 7.25 3.34
N ASP A 295 1.93 6.46 3.04
CA ASP A 295 0.69 6.34 3.81
C ASP A 295 0.59 4.90 4.32
N LEU A 296 1.36 4.60 5.37
CA LEU A 296 1.51 3.25 5.93
C LEU A 296 0.39 2.93 6.93
N GLY A 297 -0.34 3.96 7.36
CA GLY A 297 -1.35 3.86 8.39
C GLY A 297 -0.73 3.77 9.79
N PRO A 298 -1.55 4.02 10.83
CA PRO A 298 -1.09 4.09 12.21
C PRO A 298 -0.61 2.74 12.72
N GLN A 299 0.55 2.71 13.34
CA GLN A 299 1.13 1.51 13.94
C GLN A 299 0.96 1.49 15.46
N VAL A 300 0.78 0.29 16.01
CA VAL A 300 0.81 0.07 17.46
C VAL A 300 2.26 -0.03 17.92
N THR A 301 2.70 0.88 18.78
CA THR A 301 4.08 0.92 19.30
C THR A 301 4.22 0.15 20.61
N ALA A 302 3.19 0.14 21.44
CA ALA A 302 3.17 -0.62 22.69
C ALA A 302 1.75 -0.92 23.16
N VAL A 303 1.61 -1.97 23.96
CA VAL A 303 0.36 -2.31 24.67
C VAL A 303 0.71 -2.58 26.12
N VAL A 304 0.06 -1.87 27.04
CA VAL A 304 0.25 -2.00 28.47
C VAL A 304 -1.04 -2.49 29.12
N PRO A 305 -1.13 -3.79 29.46
CA PRO A 305 -2.25 -4.30 30.24
C PRO A 305 -2.10 -3.94 31.72
N GLN A 306 -3.21 -3.64 32.38
CA GLN A 306 -3.31 -3.34 33.81
C GLN A 306 -2.26 -2.33 34.31
N PRO A 307 -2.18 -1.11 33.73
CA PRO A 307 -1.15 -0.14 34.07
C PRO A 307 -1.22 0.27 35.55
N VAL A 308 -0.06 0.55 36.14
CA VAL A 308 0.04 1.10 37.49
C VAL A 308 0.18 2.60 37.39
N VAL A 309 -0.84 3.33 37.86
CA VAL A 309 -0.88 4.79 37.87
C VAL A 309 -0.69 5.33 39.28
N ARG A 310 -0.14 6.54 39.39
CA ARG A 310 -0.03 7.22 40.68
C ARG A 310 -1.34 7.95 40.97
N VAL A 311 -1.94 7.69 42.15
CA VAL A 311 -3.17 8.34 42.62
C VAL A 311 -2.86 8.99 43.97
N GLY A 312 -2.74 10.32 43.99
CA GLY A 312 -2.23 11.04 45.15
C GLY A 312 -0.78 10.63 45.47
N THR A 313 -0.53 10.15 46.69
CA THR A 313 0.77 9.61 47.11
C THR A 313 0.92 8.11 46.85
N GLY A 314 -0.16 7.39 46.51
CA GLY A 314 -0.17 5.94 46.31
C GLY A 314 -0.02 5.52 44.84
N LEU A 315 0.22 4.21 44.64
CA LEU A 315 0.17 3.55 43.34
C LEU A 315 -1.07 2.68 43.27
N GLN A 316 -1.82 2.74 42.16
CA GLN A 316 -3.00 1.94 41.91
C GLN A 316 -2.87 1.23 40.57
N GLN A 317 -3.00 -0.10 40.59
CA GLN A 317 -3.11 -0.89 39.38
C GLN A 317 -4.53 -0.79 38.81
N GLN A 318 -4.67 -0.46 37.53
CA GLN A 318 -5.96 -0.41 36.84
C GLN A 318 -6.28 -1.76 36.21
N ARG A 319 -6.76 -2.70 37.03
CA ARG A 319 -6.94 -4.12 36.67
C ARG A 319 -7.91 -4.41 35.54
N ASP A 320 -8.75 -3.46 35.17
CA ASP A 320 -9.78 -3.55 34.12
C ASP A 320 -9.42 -2.71 32.89
N THR A 321 -8.17 -2.29 32.76
CA THR A 321 -7.73 -1.29 31.78
C THR A 321 -6.56 -1.80 30.95
N VAL A 322 -6.57 -1.49 29.66
CA VAL A 322 -5.44 -1.64 28.74
C VAL A 322 -5.14 -0.29 28.13
N VAL A 323 -3.86 0.07 27.98
CA VAL A 323 -3.45 1.29 27.26
C VAL A 323 -2.66 0.88 26.03
N VAL A 324 -3.15 1.30 24.86
CA VAL A 324 -2.49 1.10 23.57
C VAL A 324 -1.81 2.40 23.18
N TYR A 325 -0.52 2.32 22.89
CA TYR A 325 0.28 3.40 22.36
C TYR A 325 0.39 3.22 20.85
N PHE A 326 0.11 4.28 20.12
CA PHE A 326 0.31 4.35 18.69
C PHE A 326 1.61 5.07 18.38
N ASP A 327 2.04 5.03 17.14
CA ASP A 327 3.13 5.85 16.64
C ASP A 327 2.73 7.34 16.63
N THR A 328 3.46 8.16 15.89
CA THR A 328 3.21 9.60 15.86
C THR A 328 1.87 9.97 15.21
N ASP A 329 1.25 9.05 14.47
CA ASP A 329 0.06 9.31 13.69
C ASP A 329 -1.16 9.48 14.57
N LYS A 330 -1.90 10.54 14.26
CA LYS A 330 -3.07 10.93 15.02
C LYS A 330 -4.27 10.17 14.50
N LEU A 331 -4.95 9.50 15.41
CA LEU A 331 -6.11 8.70 15.07
C LEU A 331 -7.37 9.57 15.02
N LEU A 332 -8.27 9.23 14.12
CA LEU A 332 -9.53 9.94 13.93
C LEU A 332 -10.44 9.73 15.15
N VAL A 333 -10.77 10.82 15.84
CA VAL A 333 -11.86 10.83 16.84
C VAL A 333 -13.07 11.50 16.21
N GLU A 334 -14.19 10.79 16.16
CA GLU A 334 -15.44 11.32 15.65
C GLU A 334 -16.62 10.84 16.48
N ASN A 335 -17.52 11.76 16.83
CA ASN A 335 -18.74 11.47 17.57
C ASN A 335 -19.99 11.89 16.78
N ASN A 336 -21.08 11.15 16.93
CA ASN A 336 -22.38 11.52 16.39
C ASN A 336 -23.03 12.68 17.17
N SER A 337 -24.21 13.12 16.76
CA SER A 337 -24.96 14.20 17.43
C SER A 337 -25.34 13.91 18.89
N ALA A 338 -25.32 12.64 19.31
CA ALA A 338 -25.55 12.21 20.69
C ALA A 338 -24.24 12.09 21.51
N GLY A 339 -23.09 12.45 20.94
CA GLY A 339 -21.78 12.39 21.60
C GLY A 339 -21.16 10.99 21.66
N GLN A 340 -21.70 10.02 20.92
CA GLN A 340 -21.17 8.65 20.88
C GLN A 340 -20.18 8.47 19.72
N PRO A 341 -19.10 7.68 19.89
CA PRO A 341 -18.16 7.38 18.81
C PRO A 341 -18.85 6.82 17.57
N THR A 342 -18.51 7.34 16.40
CA THR A 342 -19.01 6.81 15.13
C THR A 342 -18.33 5.49 14.80
N ALA A 343 -18.85 4.80 13.77
CA ALA A 343 -18.32 3.53 13.31
C ALA A 343 -16.84 3.56 12.87
N ARG A 344 -16.31 4.74 12.52
CA ARG A 344 -14.92 4.96 12.06
C ARG A 344 -14.02 5.62 13.11
N SER A 345 -14.58 5.95 14.27
CA SER A 345 -13.83 6.60 15.35
C SER A 345 -12.88 5.62 16.03
N VAL A 346 -11.67 6.07 16.35
CA VAL A 346 -10.72 5.34 17.20
C VAL A 346 -11.27 5.02 18.59
N GLU A 347 -12.27 5.77 19.04
CA GLU A 347 -12.95 5.54 20.32
C GLU A 347 -14.07 4.51 20.23
N ASN A 348 -14.33 3.94 19.05
CA ASN A 348 -15.28 2.85 18.88
C ASN A 348 -14.70 1.55 19.48
N PRO A 349 -15.32 0.96 20.53
CA PRO A 349 -14.80 -0.25 21.15
C PRO A 349 -14.68 -1.45 20.21
N ALA A 350 -15.46 -1.50 19.12
CA ALA A 350 -15.43 -2.60 18.16
C ALA A 350 -14.07 -2.77 17.45
N PHE A 351 -13.22 -1.74 17.41
CA PHE A 351 -11.86 -1.82 16.87
C PHE A 351 -10.87 -2.54 17.79
N TYR A 352 -11.26 -2.85 19.02
CA TYR A 352 -10.38 -3.47 20.01
C TYR A 352 -11.06 -4.71 20.56
N GLN A 353 -10.51 -5.86 20.21
CA GLN A 353 -11.07 -7.16 20.56
C GLN A 353 -10.06 -7.88 21.43
N LEU A 354 -10.41 -8.10 22.70
CA LEU A 354 -9.62 -8.93 23.60
C LEU A 354 -10.14 -10.37 23.48
N ILE A 355 -9.31 -11.25 22.93
CA ILE A 355 -9.69 -12.61 22.56
C ILE A 355 -9.05 -13.57 23.55
N PHE A 356 -9.88 -14.32 24.27
CA PHE A 356 -9.45 -15.45 25.07
C PHE A 356 -9.29 -16.66 24.15
N THR A 357 -8.08 -17.19 24.06
CA THR A 357 -7.73 -18.22 23.06
C THR A 357 -7.93 -19.65 23.51
N SER A 358 -8.26 -19.86 24.79
CA SER A 358 -8.28 -21.19 25.42
C SER A 358 -6.96 -21.97 25.24
N ASP A 359 -5.86 -21.28 24.90
CA ASP A 359 -4.56 -21.83 24.49
C ASP A 359 -4.65 -22.88 23.37
N THR A 360 -5.66 -22.77 22.51
CA THR A 360 -5.76 -23.60 21.32
C THR A 360 -5.31 -22.85 20.07
N VAL A 361 -4.93 -23.61 19.04
CA VAL A 361 -4.55 -23.04 17.74
C VAL A 361 -5.80 -22.69 16.91
N ARG A 362 -6.98 -23.13 17.33
CA ARG A 362 -8.24 -22.91 16.63
C ARG A 362 -8.84 -21.59 17.10
N ASN A 363 -9.58 -20.92 16.21
CA ASN A 363 -10.29 -19.69 16.53
C ASN A 363 -11.79 -19.93 16.81
N THR A 364 -12.23 -21.19 16.78
CA THR A 364 -13.65 -21.59 16.89
C THR A 364 -14.16 -21.65 18.32
N ASP A 365 -13.25 -21.78 19.27
CA ASP A 365 -13.42 -21.82 20.72
C ASP A 365 -12.92 -20.53 21.40
N ASP A 366 -12.51 -19.55 20.59
CA ASP A 366 -12.13 -18.22 21.05
C ASP A 366 -13.36 -17.46 21.58
N THR A 367 -13.23 -16.86 22.75
CA THR A 367 -14.23 -15.92 23.28
C THR A 367 -13.72 -14.50 23.15
N THR A 368 -14.53 -13.61 22.59
CA THR A 368 -14.16 -12.20 22.37
C THR A 368 -14.82 -11.26 23.37
N PHE A 369 -14.03 -10.40 23.98
CA PHE A 369 -14.45 -9.33 24.88
C PHE A 369 -14.16 -7.96 24.25
N LEU A 370 -15.17 -7.09 24.28
CA LEU A 370 -15.03 -5.70 23.86
C LEU A 370 -14.85 -4.80 25.09
N PRO A 371 -14.06 -3.73 24.99
CA PRO A 371 -14.07 -2.66 25.99
C PRO A 371 -15.48 -2.07 26.12
N THR A 372 -15.85 -1.63 27.32
CA THR A 372 -17.06 -0.85 27.56
C THR A 372 -16.91 0.60 27.09
N SER A 373 -15.67 1.11 27.08
CA SER A 373 -15.34 2.41 26.51
C SER A 373 -13.89 2.47 26.06
N VAL A 374 -13.62 3.34 25.10
CA VAL A 374 -12.27 3.70 24.66
C VAL A 374 -12.16 5.21 24.67
N LYS A 375 -11.08 5.73 25.25
CA LYS A 375 -10.77 7.15 25.25
C LYS A 375 -9.41 7.39 24.59
N TYR A 376 -9.38 8.21 23.55
CA TYR A 376 -8.13 8.55 22.87
C TYR A 376 -7.59 9.90 23.34
N ASN A 377 -6.29 9.94 23.61
CA ASN A 377 -5.57 11.17 23.93
C ASN A 377 -4.59 11.49 22.79
N ALA A 378 -4.86 12.58 22.07
CA ALA A 378 -4.07 13.00 20.92
C ALA A 378 -2.71 13.62 21.29
N ALA A 379 -2.52 14.05 22.54
CA ALA A 379 -1.23 14.56 23.00
C ALA A 379 -0.23 13.42 23.27
N THR A 380 -0.73 12.29 23.76
CA THR A 380 0.10 11.12 24.13
C THR A 380 -0.01 9.95 23.15
N ASN A 381 -0.81 10.08 22.08
CA ASN A 381 -1.10 9.02 21.11
C ASN A 381 -1.54 7.71 21.76
N THR A 382 -2.38 7.80 22.79
CA THR A 382 -2.81 6.64 23.56
C THR A 382 -4.31 6.44 23.49
N ALA A 383 -4.75 5.22 23.19
CA ALA A 383 -6.11 4.78 23.47
C ALA A 383 -6.14 4.02 24.80
N THR A 384 -6.96 4.50 25.73
CA THR A 384 -7.23 3.83 27.00
C THR A 384 -8.52 3.04 26.87
N LEU A 385 -8.41 1.72 26.96
CA LEU A 385 -9.51 0.77 26.85
C LEU A 385 -9.96 0.36 28.25
N LYS A 386 -11.24 0.53 28.55
CA LYS A 386 -11.84 0.11 29.81
C LYS A 386 -12.72 -1.10 29.57
N PHE A 387 -12.54 -2.17 30.33
CA PHE A 387 -13.37 -3.37 30.28
C PHE A 387 -14.42 -3.36 31.39
N SER A 388 -15.37 -4.31 31.35
CA SER A 388 -16.47 -4.41 32.32
C SER A 388 -16.02 -4.82 33.73
N GLY A 389 -14.81 -5.38 33.88
CA GLY A 389 -14.25 -5.83 35.14
C GLY A 389 -12.75 -6.15 35.03
N ASP A 390 -12.18 -6.73 36.08
CA ASP A 390 -10.77 -7.18 36.11
C ASP A 390 -10.50 -8.11 34.92
N LEU A 391 -9.43 -7.85 34.17
CA LEU A 391 -9.04 -8.66 33.01
C LEU A 391 -8.83 -10.13 33.38
N ASN A 392 -8.44 -10.44 34.62
CA ASN A 392 -8.27 -11.82 35.10
C ASN A 392 -9.60 -12.56 35.32
N ASP A 393 -10.69 -11.82 35.54
CA ASP A 393 -12.00 -12.35 35.89
C ASP A 393 -13.01 -12.20 34.74
N LEU A 394 -12.57 -11.81 33.54
CA LEU A 394 -13.44 -11.67 32.37
C LEU A 394 -14.05 -13.00 31.92
N MET A 395 -13.35 -14.11 32.14
CA MET A 395 -13.88 -15.46 31.94
C MET A 395 -14.45 -16.01 33.25
N PRO A 396 -15.50 -16.84 33.19
CA PRO A 396 -15.94 -17.61 34.35
C PRO A 396 -14.80 -18.53 34.84
N SER A 397 -14.69 -18.71 36.16
CA SER A 397 -13.61 -19.44 36.84
C SER A 397 -13.41 -20.90 36.39
N SER A 398 -14.35 -21.46 35.61
CA SER A 398 -14.26 -22.77 34.98
C SER A 398 -13.39 -22.81 33.71
N ALA A 399 -12.95 -21.68 33.18
CA ALA A 399 -12.30 -21.58 31.87
C ALA A 399 -10.84 -22.07 31.81
N GLY A 400 -10.23 -22.44 32.95
CA GLY A 400 -8.82 -22.79 33.01
C GLY A 400 -7.89 -21.58 32.75
N PRO A 401 -6.57 -21.73 32.94
CA PRO A 401 -5.61 -20.71 32.53
C PRO A 401 -5.55 -20.65 31.01
N ALA A 402 -5.56 -19.44 30.44
CA ALA A 402 -5.25 -19.25 29.03
C ALA A 402 -4.63 -17.88 28.73
N THR A 403 -4.15 -17.73 27.51
CA THR A 403 -3.60 -16.48 26.99
C THR A 403 -4.67 -15.62 26.31
N PHE A 404 -4.54 -14.31 26.52
CA PHE A 404 -5.30 -13.30 25.78
C PHE A 404 -4.52 -12.78 24.60
N ARG A 405 -5.22 -12.58 23.48
CA ARG A 405 -4.75 -11.89 22.29
C ARG A 405 -5.54 -10.59 22.12
N LEU A 406 -4.86 -9.46 22.02
CA LEU A 406 -5.50 -8.19 21.67
C LEU A 406 -5.41 -7.97 20.16
N ARG A 407 -6.56 -7.91 19.48
CA ARG A 407 -6.67 -7.54 18.07
C ARG A 407 -7.13 -6.07 17.99
N ILE A 408 -6.45 -5.28 17.16
CA ILE A 408 -6.65 -3.83 17.04
C ILE A 408 -6.87 -3.48 15.57
N GLY A 409 -7.76 -2.53 15.29
CA GLY A 409 -7.90 -1.90 13.97
C GLY A 409 -8.90 -2.58 13.03
N THR A 410 -9.54 -3.66 13.45
CA THR A 410 -10.64 -4.29 12.71
C THR A 410 -11.86 -4.51 13.60
N ARG A 411 -13.03 -4.38 12.99
CA ARG A 411 -14.36 -4.68 13.56
C ARG A 411 -14.98 -5.93 12.93
N GLU A 412 -14.20 -6.65 12.14
CA GLU A 412 -14.65 -7.89 11.51
C GLU A 412 -14.83 -8.97 12.56
N THR A 413 -15.88 -9.77 12.39
CA THR A 413 -16.09 -10.99 13.15
C THR A 413 -15.09 -12.05 12.68
N THR A 414 -14.76 -13.00 13.55
CA THR A 414 -13.95 -14.16 13.17
C THR A 414 -14.55 -14.85 11.94
N PRO A 415 -13.77 -15.08 10.87
CA PRO A 415 -14.26 -15.78 9.67
C PRO A 415 -14.78 -17.17 10.02
N ALA A 416 -15.88 -17.58 9.36
CA ALA A 416 -16.37 -18.95 9.48
C ALA A 416 -15.35 -19.94 8.91
N ALA A 417 -15.36 -21.19 9.42
CA ALA A 417 -14.51 -22.24 8.88
C ALA A 417 -14.79 -22.44 7.38
N PRO A 418 -13.76 -22.68 6.55
CA PRO A 418 -13.95 -23.03 5.15
C PRO A 418 -14.88 -24.24 5.03
N THR A 419 -15.97 -24.10 4.25
CA THR A 419 -16.86 -25.21 3.98
C THR A 419 -16.38 -25.97 2.76
N ARG A 420 -16.28 -27.30 2.89
CA ARG A 420 -15.97 -28.17 1.76
C ARG A 420 -17.15 -28.14 0.79
N SER A 421 -16.91 -27.68 -0.44
CA SER A 421 -17.86 -27.83 -1.54
C SER A 421 -17.42 -29.01 -2.38
N GLU A 422 -18.09 -30.14 -2.24
CA GLU A 422 -17.83 -31.33 -3.05
C GLU A 422 -18.84 -31.46 -4.17
N GLY A 423 -18.37 -31.58 -5.41
CA GLY A 423 -19.22 -31.96 -6.53
C GLY A 423 -19.52 -33.46 -6.49
N THR A 424 -20.78 -33.85 -6.68
CA THR A 424 -21.14 -35.26 -6.86
C THR A 424 -20.78 -35.72 -8.27
N ALA A 425 -20.13 -36.88 -8.38
CA ALA A 425 -19.83 -37.49 -9.68
C ALA A 425 -21.11 -37.83 -10.45
N ASN A 426 -21.14 -37.58 -11.76
CA ASN A 426 -22.27 -37.94 -12.61
C ASN A 426 -21.82 -38.40 -14.00
N VAL A 427 -22.75 -39.02 -14.72
CA VAL A 427 -22.62 -39.32 -16.15
C VAL A 427 -23.98 -39.17 -16.81
N ILE A 428 -24.00 -38.66 -18.04
CA ILE A 428 -25.19 -38.59 -18.88
C ILE A 428 -24.91 -39.41 -20.13
N THR A 429 -25.83 -40.32 -20.47
CA THR A 429 -25.81 -41.09 -21.72
C THR A 429 -27.09 -40.84 -22.49
N ASP A 430 -27.00 -40.80 -23.81
CA ASP A 430 -28.15 -40.76 -24.69
C ASP A 430 -28.66 -42.17 -25.07
N LEU A 431 -27.99 -43.23 -24.57
CA LEU A 431 -28.26 -44.63 -24.89
C LEU A 431 -28.25 -44.93 -26.40
N ASN A 432 -27.52 -44.13 -27.20
CA ASN A 432 -27.53 -44.16 -28.67
C ASN A 432 -28.93 -44.01 -29.29
N THR A 433 -29.75 -43.13 -28.73
CA THR A 433 -31.10 -42.80 -29.24
C THR A 433 -31.15 -41.53 -30.08
N ASP A 434 -30.00 -41.04 -30.57
CA ASP A 434 -29.86 -39.76 -31.28
C ASP A 434 -30.49 -38.58 -30.52
N GLY A 435 -30.36 -38.60 -29.18
CA GLY A 435 -30.83 -37.55 -28.27
C GLY A 435 -32.30 -37.65 -27.85
N ALA A 436 -33.05 -38.67 -28.26
CA ALA A 436 -34.44 -38.87 -27.81
C ALA A 436 -34.54 -39.19 -26.31
N VAL A 437 -33.49 -39.77 -25.72
CA VAL A 437 -33.37 -40.07 -24.29
C VAL A 437 -32.06 -39.48 -23.77
N LYS A 438 -32.07 -38.95 -22.55
CA LYS A 438 -30.86 -38.56 -21.81
C LYS A 438 -30.95 -39.09 -20.39
N LEU A 439 -30.31 -40.22 -20.13
CA LEU A 439 -30.25 -40.85 -18.82
C LEU A 439 -29.08 -40.27 -18.03
N ARG A 440 -29.38 -39.64 -16.89
CA ARG A 440 -28.41 -39.18 -15.91
C ARG A 440 -28.30 -40.16 -14.76
N LEU A 441 -27.06 -40.49 -14.42
CA LEU A 441 -26.70 -41.21 -13.20
C LEU A 441 -25.87 -40.28 -12.33
N THR A 442 -26.25 -40.09 -11.07
CA THR A 442 -25.55 -39.22 -10.11
C THR A 442 -25.16 -40.04 -8.89
N SER A 443 -23.87 -40.09 -8.59
CA SER A 443 -23.32 -40.82 -7.44
C SER A 443 -23.95 -40.34 -6.15
N ARG A 444 -24.24 -41.28 -5.24
CA ARG A 444 -24.67 -40.97 -3.88
C ARG A 444 -23.50 -40.79 -2.92
N ALA A 445 -22.29 -41.14 -3.34
CA ALA A 445 -21.11 -40.97 -2.53
C ALA A 445 -20.56 -39.52 -2.60
N VAL A 446 -20.02 -39.11 -1.46
CA VAL A 446 -19.24 -37.90 -1.12
C VAL A 446 -17.80 -37.88 -1.67
N GLY A 447 -17.30 -36.90 -2.42
CA GLY A 447 -15.85 -36.70 -2.61
C GLY A 447 -15.12 -37.70 -3.52
N GLU A 448 -13.85 -38.04 -3.23
CA GLU A 448 -13.05 -38.93 -4.10
C GLU A 448 -13.65 -40.35 -4.22
N SER A 449 -14.42 -40.76 -3.21
CA SER A 449 -15.19 -42.00 -3.23
C SER A 449 -16.46 -41.91 -4.10
N ALA A 450 -16.78 -40.74 -4.65
CA ALA A 450 -17.92 -40.51 -5.54
C ALA A 450 -17.66 -41.00 -6.97
N GLY A 451 -16.41 -41.03 -7.40
CA GLY A 451 -15.99 -41.49 -8.74
C GLY A 451 -15.76 -43.00 -8.82
N GLY A 452 -15.74 -43.54 -10.04
CA GLY A 452 -15.32 -44.92 -10.30
C GLY A 452 -16.42 -45.97 -10.33
N THR A 453 -17.67 -45.60 -10.09
CA THR A 453 -18.81 -46.49 -10.38
C THR A 453 -18.94 -46.66 -11.89
N GLN A 454 -18.83 -47.91 -12.36
CA GLN A 454 -18.96 -48.27 -13.76
C GLN A 454 -20.34 -48.90 -13.99
N VAL A 455 -21.04 -48.48 -15.04
CA VAL A 455 -22.33 -49.05 -15.45
C VAL A 455 -22.17 -49.67 -16.83
N ILE A 456 -22.30 -50.99 -16.88
CA ILE A 456 -22.14 -51.81 -18.08
C ILE A 456 -23.53 -52.22 -18.54
N PHE A 457 -23.86 -51.90 -19.79
CA PHE A 457 -25.08 -52.35 -20.44
C PHE A 457 -24.80 -53.55 -21.33
N GLN A 458 -25.71 -54.52 -21.29
CA GLN A 458 -25.76 -55.69 -22.18
C GLN A 458 -27.22 -55.99 -22.55
N ASN A 459 -27.43 -56.80 -23.58
CA ASN A 459 -28.74 -57.38 -23.88
C ASN A 459 -28.56 -58.86 -24.22
N THR A 460 -28.85 -59.74 -23.27
CA THR A 460 -28.72 -61.20 -23.45
C THR A 460 -29.93 -61.82 -24.14
N HIS A 461 -30.99 -61.04 -24.40
CA HIS A 461 -32.26 -61.52 -24.95
C HIS A 461 -32.95 -62.59 -24.08
N SER A 462 -32.72 -62.54 -22.76
CA SER A 462 -33.31 -63.45 -21.77
C SER A 462 -34.83 -63.33 -21.59
N GLY A 463 -35.44 -62.29 -22.17
CA GLY A 463 -36.83 -61.89 -21.97
C GLY A 463 -37.08 -61.08 -20.69
N THR A 464 -36.16 -61.11 -19.72
CA THR A 464 -36.32 -60.44 -18.41
C THR A 464 -35.16 -59.48 -18.16
N PRO A 465 -35.40 -58.16 -18.08
CA PRO A 465 -34.36 -57.19 -17.74
C PRO A 465 -33.89 -57.37 -16.29
N THR A 466 -32.58 -57.27 -16.04
CA THR A 466 -32.01 -57.44 -14.69
C THR A 466 -30.89 -56.44 -14.42
N VAL A 467 -30.65 -56.16 -13.13
CA VAL A 467 -29.52 -55.35 -12.67
C VAL A 467 -28.77 -56.13 -11.60
N SER A 468 -27.47 -56.30 -11.79
CA SER A 468 -26.56 -56.91 -10.81
C SER A 468 -25.45 -55.95 -10.44
N VAL A 469 -24.98 -56.01 -9.20
CA VAL A 469 -23.92 -55.12 -8.68
C VAL A 469 -22.81 -55.97 -8.07
N ALA A 470 -21.57 -55.73 -8.51
CA ALA A 470 -20.36 -56.34 -7.96
C ALA A 470 -19.34 -55.24 -7.66
N GLY A 471 -19.18 -54.90 -6.37
CA GLY A 471 -18.38 -53.74 -5.95
C GLY A 471 -18.93 -52.45 -6.56
N ASN A 472 -18.08 -51.73 -7.31
CA ASN A 472 -18.44 -50.49 -8.01
C ASN A 472 -18.92 -50.71 -9.46
N VAL A 473 -19.07 -51.96 -9.90
CA VAL A 473 -19.55 -52.28 -11.26
C VAL A 473 -21.01 -52.70 -11.20
N VAL A 474 -21.87 -51.94 -11.88
CA VAL A 474 -23.28 -52.24 -12.10
C VAL A 474 -23.45 -52.78 -13.50
N THR A 475 -23.91 -54.02 -13.63
CA THR A 475 -24.26 -54.61 -14.93
C THR A 475 -25.77 -54.59 -15.10
N VAL A 476 -26.22 -53.94 -16.17
CA VAL A 476 -27.60 -53.79 -16.59
C VAL A 476 -27.83 -54.67 -17.81
N ASP A 477 -28.62 -55.72 -17.66
CA ASP A 477 -29.08 -56.52 -18.78
C ASP A 477 -30.46 -56.05 -19.22
N MET A 478 -30.56 -55.56 -20.46
CA MET A 478 -31.81 -55.07 -21.02
C MET A 478 -32.81 -56.20 -21.30
N GLY A 479 -32.34 -57.44 -21.44
CA GLY A 479 -33.13 -58.67 -21.55
C GLY A 479 -34.03 -58.81 -22.79
N ARG A 480 -34.44 -57.72 -23.44
CA ARG A 480 -35.33 -57.71 -24.60
C ARG A 480 -35.21 -56.42 -25.42
N ASP A 481 -35.42 -56.53 -26.73
CA ASP A 481 -35.26 -55.43 -27.67
C ASP A 481 -36.30 -54.32 -27.51
N ASN A 482 -37.49 -54.65 -27.01
CA ASN A 482 -38.58 -53.69 -26.82
C ASN A 482 -38.59 -53.03 -25.42
N LEU A 483 -37.48 -53.09 -24.67
CA LEU A 483 -37.34 -52.36 -23.39
C LEU A 483 -37.36 -50.85 -23.64
N THR A 484 -38.22 -50.12 -22.94
CA THR A 484 -38.31 -48.66 -23.02
C THR A 484 -37.42 -47.95 -22.00
N ALA A 485 -37.10 -46.68 -22.24
CA ALA A 485 -36.34 -45.85 -21.31
C ALA A 485 -37.02 -45.71 -19.93
N ALA A 486 -38.36 -45.68 -19.89
CA ALA A 486 -39.14 -45.70 -18.65
C ALA A 486 -38.90 -46.99 -17.86
N GLU A 487 -38.97 -48.14 -18.53
CA GLU A 487 -38.75 -49.45 -17.89
C GLU A 487 -37.31 -49.61 -17.41
N LEU A 488 -36.33 -49.14 -18.18
CA LEU A 488 -34.93 -49.09 -17.77
C LEU A 488 -34.71 -48.20 -16.54
N LEU A 489 -35.33 -47.02 -16.49
CA LEU A 489 -35.24 -46.12 -15.33
C LEU A 489 -35.83 -46.78 -14.08
N THR A 490 -37.00 -47.42 -14.21
CA THR A 490 -37.64 -48.16 -13.11
C THR A 490 -36.74 -49.30 -12.65
N LEU A 491 -36.18 -50.08 -13.56
CA LEU A 491 -35.26 -51.18 -13.26
C LEU A 491 -34.04 -50.72 -12.43
N LEU A 492 -33.44 -49.58 -12.79
CA LEU A 492 -32.31 -49.00 -12.06
C LEU A 492 -32.71 -48.48 -10.66
N ARG A 493 -33.95 -48.01 -10.48
CA ARG A 493 -34.45 -47.48 -9.21
C ARG A 493 -34.91 -48.58 -8.26
N ASP A 494 -35.48 -49.65 -8.80
CA ASP A 494 -35.99 -50.79 -8.02
C ASP A 494 -34.85 -51.70 -7.52
N SER A 495 -33.69 -51.66 -8.18
CA SER A 495 -32.48 -52.32 -7.68
C SER A 495 -31.92 -51.57 -6.46
N THR A 496 -32.17 -52.11 -5.26
CA THR A 496 -31.64 -51.57 -4.01
C THR A 496 -30.11 -51.45 -4.05
N ALA A 497 -29.41 -52.44 -4.60
CA ALA A 497 -27.97 -52.44 -4.74
C ALA A 497 -27.44 -51.31 -5.65
N ALA A 498 -28.08 -51.06 -6.80
CA ALA A 498 -27.68 -49.97 -7.69
C ALA A 498 -28.05 -48.60 -7.11
N SER A 499 -29.24 -48.50 -6.49
CA SER A 499 -29.74 -47.28 -5.87
C SER A 499 -28.90 -46.82 -4.67
N ASN A 500 -28.12 -47.72 -4.04
CA ASN A 500 -27.15 -47.39 -3.00
C ASN A 500 -25.89 -46.70 -3.57
N LEU A 501 -25.56 -46.95 -4.84
CA LEU A 501 -24.37 -46.39 -5.50
C LEU A 501 -24.67 -45.07 -6.20
N PHE A 502 -25.81 -44.97 -6.90
CA PHE A 502 -26.23 -43.77 -7.61
C PHE A 502 -27.74 -43.57 -7.62
N SER A 503 -28.17 -42.37 -7.96
CA SER A 503 -29.54 -42.06 -8.37
C SER A 503 -29.62 -41.99 -9.90
N ALA A 504 -30.72 -42.48 -10.46
CA ALA A 504 -30.99 -42.44 -11.90
C ALA A 504 -32.18 -41.53 -12.20
N SER A 505 -32.08 -40.72 -13.26
CA SER A 505 -33.14 -39.84 -13.74
C SER A 505 -33.05 -39.62 -15.24
N LEU A 506 -34.17 -39.32 -15.89
CA LEU A 506 -34.18 -38.77 -17.24
C LEU A 506 -34.10 -37.25 -17.19
N GLU A 507 -33.21 -36.65 -17.98
CA GLU A 507 -33.10 -35.20 -18.10
C GLU A 507 -34.35 -34.61 -18.80
N PRO A 508 -34.73 -33.36 -18.49
CA PRO A 508 -35.84 -32.68 -19.15
C PRO A 508 -35.73 -32.74 -20.68
N GLY A 509 -36.84 -33.09 -21.35
CA GLY A 509 -36.90 -33.27 -22.80
C GLY A 509 -36.69 -34.71 -23.29
N SER A 510 -36.39 -35.66 -22.40
CA SER A 510 -36.33 -37.09 -22.76
C SER A 510 -37.73 -37.68 -23.03
N ILE A 511 -37.85 -38.51 -24.06
CA ILE A 511 -39.07 -39.24 -24.42
C ILE A 511 -39.04 -40.63 -23.76
N SER A 512 -39.75 -40.80 -22.65
CA SER A 512 -39.68 -42.00 -21.79
C SER A 512 -40.21 -43.29 -22.44
N SER A 513 -41.07 -43.20 -23.44
CA SER A 513 -41.58 -44.34 -24.22
C SER A 513 -40.63 -44.83 -25.31
N THR A 514 -39.50 -44.16 -25.54
CA THR A 514 -38.49 -44.57 -26.53
C THR A 514 -37.94 -45.94 -26.17
N VAL A 515 -37.90 -46.84 -27.16
CA VAL A 515 -37.28 -48.15 -27.03
C VAL A 515 -35.76 -47.98 -27.00
N VAL A 516 -35.12 -48.52 -25.97
CA VAL A 516 -33.66 -48.50 -25.75
C VAL A 516 -33.06 -49.91 -25.78
N GLY A 517 -33.88 -50.95 -25.66
CA GLY A 517 -33.42 -52.35 -25.67
C GLY A 517 -32.78 -52.80 -26.99
N ASN A 518 -33.12 -52.14 -28.10
CA ASN A 518 -32.64 -52.45 -29.45
C ASN A 518 -31.49 -51.53 -29.91
N THR A 519 -30.98 -50.64 -29.06
CA THR A 519 -29.92 -49.71 -29.47
C THR A 519 -28.56 -50.38 -29.50
N ASN A 520 -27.64 -49.83 -30.30
CA ASN A 520 -26.24 -50.24 -30.26
C ASN A 520 -25.63 -49.84 -28.91
N LEU A 521 -24.94 -50.76 -28.25
CA LEU A 521 -24.37 -50.57 -26.91
C LEU A 521 -23.00 -49.90 -26.89
N ALA A 522 -22.58 -49.23 -27.96
CA ALA A 522 -21.29 -48.54 -28.03
C ALA A 522 -21.07 -47.43 -26.97
N PHE A 523 -22.12 -46.98 -26.29
CA PHE A 523 -22.03 -46.05 -25.14
C PHE A 523 -21.60 -46.74 -23.83
N SER A 524 -21.58 -48.07 -23.78
CA SER A 524 -21.21 -48.88 -22.62
C SER A 524 -19.73 -49.28 -22.70
N PRO A 525 -18.96 -49.25 -21.59
CA PRO A 525 -19.38 -48.94 -20.24
C PRO A 525 -19.42 -47.42 -19.95
N LEU A 526 -20.34 -47.01 -19.06
CA LEU A 526 -20.37 -45.66 -18.49
C LEU A 526 -19.55 -45.62 -17.21
N THR A 527 -18.83 -44.53 -16.96
CA THR A 527 -18.14 -44.30 -15.69
C THR A 527 -18.62 -42.99 -15.09
N LEU A 528 -19.04 -43.03 -13.83
CA LEU A 528 -19.34 -41.82 -13.07
C LEU A 528 -18.00 -41.15 -12.71
N VAL A 529 -17.77 -39.96 -13.26
CA VAL A 529 -16.52 -39.21 -13.05
C VAL A 529 -16.83 -38.02 -12.14
N GLY A 530 -16.13 -37.95 -11.01
CA GLY A 530 -16.13 -36.77 -10.14
C GLY A 530 -14.99 -35.84 -10.52
N LEU A 531 -15.16 -34.54 -10.25
CA LEU A 531 -14.01 -33.63 -10.22
C LEU A 531 -13.19 -34.02 -8.98
N GLY A 532 -12.01 -34.61 -9.19
CA GLY A 532 -11.13 -35.01 -8.09
C GLY A 532 -10.88 -33.85 -7.13
N SER A 533 -10.85 -34.13 -5.83
CA SER A 533 -10.51 -33.11 -4.85
C SER A 533 -8.98 -32.93 -4.85
N SER A 534 -8.49 -31.71 -5.04
CA SER A 534 -7.05 -31.42 -4.99
C SER A 534 -6.45 -31.48 -3.58
N PHE A 535 -7.12 -32.11 -2.61
CA PHE A 535 -6.77 -32.01 -1.19
C PHE A 535 -6.30 -33.33 -0.57
N ASP A 536 -6.81 -34.49 -0.98
CA ASP A 536 -6.35 -35.78 -0.41
C ASP A 536 -5.06 -36.29 -1.11
N THR A 537 -4.86 -35.94 -2.38
CA THR A 537 -3.62 -36.26 -3.15
C THR A 537 -2.35 -35.56 -2.66
N ALA A 538 -2.45 -34.61 -1.72
CA ALA A 538 -1.29 -33.89 -1.17
C ALA A 538 -0.74 -34.49 0.14
N SER A 539 -1.35 -35.57 0.65
CA SER A 539 -0.90 -36.24 1.90
C SER A 539 0.00 -37.45 1.70
N ASP A 540 0.29 -37.82 0.45
CA ASP A 540 1.22 -38.90 0.08
C ASP A 540 2.43 -38.35 -0.73
N LEU A 541 3.05 -37.27 -0.23
CA LEU A 541 4.40 -36.85 -0.61
C LEU A 541 5.29 -36.62 0.62
#